data_AF-A0A432TJB5-F1
#
_entry.id   AF-A0A432TJB5-F1
#
_cell.length_a   1.000
_cell.length_b   1.000
_cell.length_c   1.000
_cell.angle_alpha   90.00
_cell.angle_beta   90.00
_cell.angle_gamma   90.00
#
_symmetry.space_group_name_H-M   'P 1'
#
loop_
_entity.id
_entity.type
_entity.pdbx_description
1 polymer ?
#
loop_
_entity_poly.entity_id
_entity_poly.type
_entity_poly.pdbx_seq_one_letter_code
_entity_poly.pdbx_strand_id
1 'polypeptide(L)'
;MLRALLISIFLGLSACVGNQPTQVLTGSTMGTTYTVKTTDSSVSKLQIEQVLDQVNKTFSTWDSDSELSLLNLKPTDQWIDVSSELFFVLNQSKKVYQQTQG
;
A
#
# COMPACT_ATOMS: atom_id res chain seq x y z
N MET A 1 4.61 -52.28 -24.09
CA MET A 1 4.06 -51.83 -22.79
C MET A 1 4.95 -50.80 -22.09
N LEU A 2 6.26 -51.04 -21.96
CA LEU A 2 7.21 -50.09 -21.34
C LEU A 2 7.29 -48.71 -22.05
N ARG A 3 7.22 -48.67 -23.39
CA ARG A 3 7.18 -47.41 -24.16
C ARG A 3 5.92 -46.57 -23.90
N ALA A 4 4.77 -47.22 -23.78
CA ALA A 4 3.50 -46.53 -23.48
C ALA A 4 3.48 -46.00 -22.03
N LEU A 5 4.10 -46.74 -21.09
CA LEU A 5 4.28 -46.30 -19.71
C LEU A 5 5.19 -45.05 -19.62
N LEU A 6 6.32 -45.05 -20.35
CA LEU A 6 7.24 -43.91 -20.41
C LEU A 6 6.58 -42.66 -21.01
N ILE A 7 5.76 -42.81 -22.05
CA ILE A 7 5.01 -41.70 -22.66
C ILE A 7 3.96 -41.15 -21.68
N SER A 8 3.22 -42.02 -20.99
CA SER A 8 2.22 -41.62 -19.99
C SER A 8 2.84 -40.86 -18.81
N ILE A 9 4.01 -41.29 -18.34
CA ILE A 9 4.78 -40.59 -17.30
C ILE A 9 5.23 -39.21 -17.78
N PHE A 10 5.69 -39.09 -19.03
CA PHE A 10 6.15 -37.82 -19.60
C PHE A 10 5.00 -36.81 -19.78
N LEU A 11 3.79 -37.27 -20.16
CA LEU A 11 2.60 -36.42 -20.24
C LEU A 11 2.07 -35.99 -18.85
N GLY A 12 2.23 -36.83 -17.83
CA GLY A 12 1.86 -36.50 -16.45
C GLY A 12 2.73 -35.40 -15.82
N LEU A 13 3.99 -35.27 -16.27
CA LEU A 13 4.94 -34.27 -15.76
C LEU A 13 4.68 -32.84 -16.28
N SER A 14 3.92 -32.67 -17.37
CA SER A 14 3.57 -31.35 -17.92
C SER A 14 2.32 -30.69 -17.32
N ALA A 15 1.58 -31.39 -16.45
CA ALA A 15 0.30 -30.90 -15.92
C ALA A 15 0.43 -29.95 -14.72
N CYS A 16 1.64 -29.74 -14.19
CA CYS A 16 1.88 -28.93 -12.99
C CYS A 16 2.73 -27.68 -13.30
N VAL A 17 2.18 -26.74 -14.06
CA VAL A 17 2.65 -25.34 -14.04
C VAL A 17 1.45 -24.43 -13.81
N GLY A 18 1.04 -24.34 -12.55
CA GLY A 18 0.09 -23.32 -12.08
C GLY A 18 0.79 -21.99 -11.85
N ASN A 19 1.47 -21.45 -12.85
CA ASN A 19 2.08 -20.11 -12.77
C ASN A 19 1.03 -19.08 -13.17
N GLN A 20 0.22 -18.63 -12.22
CA GLN A 20 -0.46 -17.35 -12.40
C GLN A 20 0.63 -16.27 -12.48
N PRO A 21 0.76 -15.54 -13.59
CA PRO A 21 1.81 -14.53 -13.72
C PRO A 21 1.62 -13.48 -12.61
N THR A 22 2.55 -13.45 -11.67
CA THR A 22 2.56 -12.47 -10.58
C THR A 22 3.31 -11.24 -11.07
N GLN A 23 2.62 -10.11 -11.13
CA GLN A 23 3.24 -8.81 -11.34
C GLN A 23 3.83 -8.32 -10.02
N VAL A 24 5.08 -7.85 -10.07
CA VAL A 24 5.77 -7.25 -8.93
C VAL A 24 6.08 -5.80 -9.27
N LEU A 25 5.51 -4.88 -8.48
CA LEU A 25 5.69 -3.43 -8.61
C LEU A 25 6.46 -2.92 -7.39
N THR A 26 7.50 -2.12 -7.64
CA THR A 26 8.35 -1.56 -6.60
C THR A 26 8.54 -0.05 -6.81
N GLY A 27 8.79 0.64 -5.71
CA GLY A 27 9.07 2.08 -5.72
C GLY A 27 9.53 2.56 -4.35
N SER A 28 9.73 3.88 -4.25
CA SER A 28 10.20 4.55 -3.05
C SER A 28 9.36 5.78 -2.77
N THR A 29 9.01 6.02 -1.51
CA THR A 29 8.31 7.22 -1.06
C THR A 29 8.50 7.38 0.44
N MET A 30 8.28 8.58 0.98
CA MET A 30 8.30 8.87 2.43
C MET A 30 9.56 8.34 3.15
N GLY A 31 10.72 8.38 2.48
CA GLY A 31 12.00 7.91 3.03
C GLY A 31 12.17 6.38 3.10
N THR A 32 11.29 5.60 2.48
CA THR A 32 11.34 4.13 2.45
C THR A 32 10.97 3.56 1.07
N THR A 33 10.87 2.25 0.96
CA THR A 33 10.49 1.52 -0.27
C THR A 33 9.23 0.69 -0.06
N TYR A 34 8.44 0.53 -1.12
CA TYR A 34 7.28 -0.38 -1.14
C TYR A 34 7.48 -1.51 -2.17
N THR A 35 6.77 -2.61 -1.95
CA THR A 35 6.66 -3.72 -2.90
C THR A 35 5.22 -4.21 -2.93
N VAL A 36 4.58 -4.16 -4.10
CA VAL A 36 3.25 -4.71 -4.36
C VAL A 36 3.40 -5.94 -5.24
N LYS A 37 2.88 -7.08 -4.79
CA LYS A 37 2.80 -8.32 -5.56
C LYS A 37 1.34 -8.63 -5.82
N THR A 38 0.97 -8.81 -7.08
CA THR A 38 -0.42 -9.03 -7.49
C THR A 38 -0.50 -9.99 -8.66
N THR A 39 -1.59 -10.76 -8.74
CA THR A 39 -1.93 -11.55 -9.94
C THR A 39 -2.77 -10.76 -10.94
N ASP A 40 -3.24 -9.56 -10.55
CA ASP A 40 -3.98 -8.66 -11.41
C ASP A 40 -3.03 -7.79 -12.23
N SER A 41 -2.95 -8.07 -13.53
CA SER A 41 -2.12 -7.35 -14.49
C SER A 41 -2.60 -5.92 -14.80
N SER A 42 -3.80 -5.54 -14.35
CA SER A 42 -4.35 -4.20 -14.58
C SER A 42 -3.81 -3.15 -13.60
N VAL A 43 -3.20 -3.60 -12.49
CA VAL A 43 -2.63 -2.69 -11.49
C VAL A 43 -1.46 -1.93 -12.09
N SER A 44 -1.60 -0.61 -12.15
CA SER A 44 -0.55 0.27 -12.65
C SER A 44 0.30 0.83 -11.52
N LYS A 45 1.61 0.92 -11.76
CA LYS A 45 2.54 1.62 -10.86
C LYS A 45 2.11 3.07 -10.65
N LEU A 46 1.63 3.75 -11.71
CA LEU A 46 1.18 5.14 -11.64
C LEU A 46 0.01 5.31 -10.67
N GLN A 47 -0.95 4.38 -10.63
CA GLN A 47 -2.09 4.44 -9.72
C GLN A 47 -1.64 4.30 -8.26
N ILE A 48 -0.67 3.41 -8.00
CA ILE A 48 -0.08 3.23 -6.67
C ILE A 48 0.61 4.53 -6.23
N GLU A 49 1.44 5.11 -7.11
CA GLU A 49 2.16 6.35 -6.84
C GLU A 49 1.20 7.51 -6.59
N GLN A 50 0.11 7.65 -7.36
CA GLN A 50 -0.91 8.68 -7.14
C GLN A 50 -1.57 8.58 -5.75
N VAL A 51 -1.88 7.37 -5.29
CA VAL A 51 -2.43 7.16 -3.94
C VAL A 51 -1.39 7.53 -2.87
N LEU A 52 -0.14 7.09 -3.05
CA LEU A 52 0.93 7.40 -2.10
C LEU A 52 1.26 8.90 -2.06
N ASP A 53 1.20 9.59 -3.18
CA ASP A 53 1.36 11.05 -3.25
C ASP A 53 0.23 11.77 -2.52
N GLN A 54 -1.01 11.27 -2.62
CA GLN A 54 -2.12 11.81 -1.84
C GLN A 54 -1.93 11.62 -0.34
N VAL A 55 -1.46 10.43 0.08
CA VAL A 55 -1.08 10.19 1.48
C VAL A 55 0.02 11.16 1.92
N ASN A 56 1.03 11.42 1.07
CA ASN A 56 2.10 12.36 1.40
C ASN A 56 1.58 13.80 1.57
N LYS A 57 0.69 14.25 0.66
CA LYS A 57 0.03 15.57 0.74
C LYS A 57 -0.82 15.74 2.00
N THR A 58 -1.34 14.68 2.57
CA THR A 58 -2.12 14.76 3.82
C THR A 58 -1.23 14.68 5.06
N PHE A 59 -0.28 13.74 5.10
CA PHE A 59 0.35 13.31 6.36
C PHE A 59 1.84 13.64 6.49
N SER A 60 2.51 14.15 5.46
CA SER A 60 3.95 14.45 5.54
C SER A 60 4.22 15.56 6.54
N THR A 61 5.07 15.31 7.53
CA THR A 61 5.57 16.37 8.44
C THR A 61 6.74 17.16 7.86
N TRP A 62 7.23 16.79 6.68
CA TRP A 62 8.39 17.40 6.01
C TRP A 62 7.99 18.31 4.85
N ASP A 63 6.81 18.08 4.29
CA ASP A 63 6.21 18.93 3.26
C ASP A 63 5.45 20.06 3.96
N SER A 64 5.87 21.30 3.74
CA SER A 64 5.26 22.48 4.37
C SER A 64 3.82 22.72 3.91
N ASP A 65 3.47 22.19 2.74
CA ASP A 65 2.16 22.37 2.12
C ASP A 65 1.23 21.20 2.42
N SER A 66 1.69 20.21 3.19
CA SER A 66 0.83 19.10 3.60
C SER A 66 -0.27 19.57 4.55
N GLU A 67 -1.41 18.90 4.53
CA GLU A 67 -2.51 19.24 5.41
C GLU A 67 -2.13 19.16 6.89
N LEU A 68 -1.38 18.12 7.30
CA LEU A 68 -0.90 17.98 8.67
C LEU A 68 0.06 19.12 9.05
N SER A 69 1.00 19.49 8.18
CA SER A 69 1.91 20.60 8.43
C SER A 69 1.15 21.92 8.58
N LEU A 70 0.16 22.16 7.71
CA LEU A 70 -0.70 23.33 7.80
C LEU A 70 -1.52 23.34 9.10
N LEU A 71 -2.06 22.19 9.52
CA LEU A 71 -2.77 22.04 10.81
C LEU A 71 -1.85 22.36 11.99
N ASN A 72 -0.60 21.89 11.97
CA ASN A 72 0.38 22.15 13.03
C ASN A 72 0.72 23.64 13.20
N LEU A 73 0.50 24.46 12.16
CA LEU A 73 0.72 25.91 12.19
C LEU A 73 -0.51 26.71 12.63
N LYS A 74 -1.68 26.07 12.77
CA LYS A 74 -2.91 26.77 13.16
C LYS A 74 -2.91 27.12 14.66
N PRO A 75 -3.63 28.19 15.07
CA PRO A 75 -3.81 28.50 16.48
C PRO A 75 -4.47 27.35 17.25
N THR A 76 -4.14 27.23 18.53
CA THR A 76 -4.85 26.34 19.45
C THR A 76 -6.23 26.90 19.79
N ASP A 77 -7.09 26.05 20.34
CA ASP A 77 -8.41 26.40 20.87
C ASP A 77 -9.41 26.94 19.81
N GLN A 78 -9.16 26.63 18.54
CA GLN A 78 -10.08 26.92 17.43
C GLN A 78 -10.49 25.62 16.74
N TRP A 79 -11.76 25.56 16.32
CA TRP A 79 -12.22 24.50 15.43
C TRP A 79 -11.62 24.72 14.04
N ILE A 80 -10.99 23.68 13.53
CA ILE A 80 -10.35 23.67 12.22
C ILE A 80 -10.93 22.50 11.46
N ASP A 81 -11.51 22.78 10.30
CA ASP A 81 -11.95 21.74 9.40
C ASP A 81 -10.73 21.08 8.74
N VAL A 82 -10.74 19.75 8.71
CA VAL A 82 -9.73 18.90 8.08
C VAL A 82 -10.42 17.86 7.23
N SER A 83 -9.67 17.23 6.33
CA SER A 83 -10.12 16.10 5.53
C SER A 83 -10.60 14.95 6.41
N SER A 84 -11.53 14.17 5.86
CA SER A 84 -12.02 12.95 6.50
C SER A 84 -10.88 11.97 6.83
N GLU A 85 -9.88 11.92 5.98
CA GLU A 85 -8.71 11.06 6.06
C GLU A 85 -7.82 11.46 7.23
N LEU A 86 -7.50 12.76 7.35
CA LEU A 86 -6.72 13.27 8.47
C LEU A 86 -7.48 13.08 9.79
N PHE A 87 -8.76 13.43 9.82
CA PHE A 87 -9.61 13.25 11.00
C PHE A 87 -9.69 11.78 11.43
N PHE A 88 -9.82 10.85 10.48
CA PHE A 88 -9.85 9.43 10.77
C PHE A 88 -8.58 8.98 11.49
N VAL A 89 -7.40 9.32 10.97
CA VAL A 89 -6.12 8.93 11.57
C VAL A 89 -5.91 9.56 12.95
N LEU A 90 -6.26 10.84 13.13
CA LEU A 90 -6.19 11.51 14.43
C LEU A 90 -7.09 10.82 15.47
N ASN A 91 -8.31 10.46 15.07
CA ASN A 91 -9.23 9.73 15.93
C ASN A 91 -8.72 8.33 16.28
N GLN A 92 -8.12 7.60 15.34
CA GLN A 92 -7.49 6.30 15.64
C GLN A 92 -6.27 6.46 16.56
N SER A 93 -5.45 7.47 16.33
CA SER A 93 -4.28 7.76 17.18
C SER A 93 -4.69 8.02 18.63
N LYS A 94 -5.78 8.77 18.84
CA LYS A 94 -6.36 8.98 20.18
C LYS A 94 -6.82 7.66 20.83
N LYS A 95 -7.47 6.77 20.07
CA LYS A 95 -7.91 5.46 20.58
C LYS A 95 -6.71 4.61 21.00
N VAL A 96 -5.66 4.56 20.17
CA VAL A 96 -4.43 3.81 20.48
C VAL A 96 -3.78 4.36 21.74
N TYR A 97 -3.60 5.68 21.84
CA TYR A 97 -3.07 6.33 23.05
C TYR A 97 -3.82 5.91 24.34
N GLN A 98 -5.15 5.86 24.29
CA GLN A 98 -5.96 5.43 25.43
C GLN A 98 -5.75 3.94 25.77
N GLN A 99 -5.61 3.10 24.74
CA GLN A 99 -5.38 1.66 24.90
C GLN A 99 -3.97 1.35 25.42
N THR A 100 -2.98 2.16 25.05
CA THR A 100 -1.58 1.98 25.46
C THR A 100 -1.21 2.74 26.73
N GLN A 101 -2.07 3.65 27.21
CA GLN A 101 -1.85 4.52 28.37
C GLN A 101 -0.71 5.54 28.17
N GLY A 102 -0.56 6.02 26.94
CA GLY A 102 0.61 6.79 26.49
C GLY A 102 1.67 5.93 25.85
#